data_AF-A0A0F8V0P8-F1
#
_entry.id   AF-A0A0F8V0P8-F1
#
_cell.length_a   1.000
_cell.length_b   1.000
_cell.length_c   1.000
_cell.angle_alpha   90.00
_cell.angle_beta   90.00
_cell.angle_gamma   90.00
#
_symmetry.space_group_name_H-M   'P 1'
#
loop_
_entity.id
_entity.type
_entity.pdbx_description
1 polymer ?
#
loop_
_entity_poly.entity_id
_entity_poly.type
_entity_poly.pdbx_seq_one_letter_code
_entity_poly.pdbx_strand_id
1 'polypeptide(L)'
;MAFFLRRPFAVPTALRQVPKTANTARFIHSSPFKPVQPKPLSPASSSIFAKSKQSFQNAFRRTYMQQTYGQSQSGDLTQKLIYGAAIVGGTILATNFIFNRETREDGGMPQYERSYLNETFMHTGLGIGIIGIAARALHMNGWSYRLMAANPWLVAGLGLVASIGTMYGTLYTSPDNYVVKYGLWTGFNITQAALLSPLMFMHPALLARAGLYTIGLMGSIAFVGATAKQEKYLYLGAPLLAGVTIVALSGFAPLVLPSTATRALMWSEKIWLYGGLAVFGGFTLYDVQKILYHARMAQRGLVRKDVVNESISLELDFINIFIRMVQILGMRSQNRK
;
A
#
# COMPACT_ATOMS: atom_id res chain seq x y z
N MET A 1 -27.18 -24.39 -61.34
CA MET A 1 -28.25 -23.40 -61.12
C MET A 1 -29.07 -23.79 -59.91
N ALA A 2 -29.47 -22.81 -59.11
CA ALA A 2 -30.59 -22.77 -58.17
C ALA A 2 -30.61 -23.69 -56.91
N PHE A 3 -30.41 -23.01 -55.77
CA PHE A 3 -31.19 -23.05 -54.53
C PHE A 3 -32.22 -24.19 -54.32
N PHE A 4 -32.11 -24.86 -53.17
CA PHE A 4 -33.28 -25.38 -52.46
C PHE A 4 -33.20 -25.06 -50.96
N LEU A 5 -34.08 -24.16 -50.54
CA LEU A 5 -34.60 -24.00 -49.19
C LEU A 5 -35.71 -25.02 -48.97
N ARG A 6 -35.77 -25.68 -47.80
CA ARG A 6 -37.02 -25.92 -47.03
C ARG A 6 -36.73 -26.59 -45.68
N ARG A 7 -37.40 -26.05 -44.65
CA ARG A 7 -37.54 -26.46 -43.24
C ARG A 7 -38.43 -27.74 -43.11
N PRO A 8 -39.05 -28.09 -41.94
CA PRO A 8 -38.60 -28.24 -40.53
C PRO A 8 -39.07 -29.58 -39.87
N PHE A 9 -38.78 -29.73 -38.57
CA PHE A 9 -39.45 -30.56 -37.52
C PHE A 9 -39.29 -32.09 -37.52
N ALA A 10 -38.65 -32.61 -36.46
CA ALA A 10 -39.13 -33.75 -35.66
C ALA A 10 -38.37 -33.85 -34.32
N VAL A 11 -39.11 -33.98 -33.21
CA VAL A 11 -38.65 -34.33 -31.85
C VAL A 11 -39.20 -35.73 -31.58
N PRO A 12 -38.43 -36.68 -31.00
CA PRO A 12 -38.78 -37.09 -29.63
C PRO A 12 -37.62 -37.49 -28.70
N THR A 13 -37.89 -37.25 -27.42
CA THR A 13 -37.44 -37.86 -26.15
C THR A 13 -36.78 -39.25 -26.16
N ALA A 14 -35.71 -39.44 -25.37
CA ALA A 14 -35.50 -40.64 -24.51
C ALA A 14 -34.35 -40.51 -23.48
N LEU A 15 -34.73 -40.50 -22.20
CA LEU A 15 -34.19 -41.25 -21.05
C LEU A 15 -32.67 -41.44 -20.80
N ARG A 16 -32.23 -40.80 -19.70
CA ARG A 16 -31.72 -41.42 -18.44
C ARG A 16 -30.66 -42.54 -18.54
N GLN A 17 -29.41 -42.24 -18.13
CA GLN A 17 -28.56 -43.18 -17.37
C GLN A 17 -27.39 -42.47 -16.66
N VAL A 18 -27.25 -42.79 -15.36
CA VAL A 18 -26.17 -42.37 -14.44
C VAL A 18 -25.22 -43.55 -14.26
N PRO A 19 -23.89 -43.37 -14.22
CA PRO A 19 -22.98 -44.37 -13.67
C PRO A 19 -22.53 -44.07 -12.24
N LYS A 20 -22.37 -45.17 -11.50
CA LYS A 20 -22.20 -45.33 -10.05
C LYS A 20 -20.77 -45.05 -9.56
N THR A 21 -20.72 -44.70 -8.28
CA THR A 21 -19.59 -44.65 -7.34
C THR A 21 -18.84 -45.98 -7.18
N ALA A 22 -17.51 -45.94 -7.16
CA ALA A 22 -16.65 -47.02 -6.70
C ALA A 22 -16.19 -46.77 -5.25
N ASN A 23 -16.52 -47.72 -4.36
CA ASN A 23 -16.04 -47.79 -2.98
C ASN A 23 -14.77 -48.65 -2.94
N THR A 24 -13.71 -48.14 -2.32
CA THR A 24 -12.56 -48.94 -1.86
C THR A 24 -12.62 -49.06 -0.34
N ALA A 25 -12.59 -50.30 0.14
CA ALA A 25 -12.78 -50.66 1.54
C ALA A 25 -11.52 -51.28 2.15
N ARG A 26 -11.44 -51.13 3.49
CA ARG A 26 -10.67 -51.87 4.51
C ARG A 26 -9.26 -51.37 4.81
N PHE A 27 -9.00 -51.01 6.07
CA PHE A 27 -8.51 -51.94 7.11
C PHE A 27 -8.95 -51.47 8.50
N ILE A 28 -9.39 -52.42 9.34
CA ILE A 28 -9.90 -52.23 10.72
C ILE A 28 -8.87 -52.84 11.67
N HIS A 29 -8.42 -52.08 12.67
CA HIS A 29 -7.71 -52.59 13.84
C HIS A 29 -8.65 -52.62 15.05
N SER A 30 -8.67 -53.76 15.74
CA SER A 30 -9.42 -54.06 16.95
C SER A 30 -8.66 -53.64 18.21
N SER A 31 -9.35 -53.01 19.16
CA SER A 31 -8.89 -52.89 20.56
C SER A 31 -10.09 -52.95 21.53
N PRO A 32 -9.89 -53.40 22.78
CA PRO A 32 -10.95 -54.00 23.59
C PRO A 32 -11.85 -53.03 24.35
N PHE A 33 -13.04 -53.52 24.65
CA PHE A 33 -14.18 -52.90 25.32
C PHE A 33 -13.86 -52.28 26.70
N LYS A 34 -14.34 -51.06 26.94
CA LYS A 34 -14.54 -50.47 28.29
C LYS A 34 -16.03 -50.28 28.57
N PRO A 35 -16.52 -50.59 29.79
CA PRO A 35 -17.95 -50.56 30.12
C PRO A 35 -18.51 -49.14 30.27
N VAL A 36 -19.81 -49.06 29.96
CA VAL A 36 -20.67 -47.87 29.82
C VAL A 36 -20.97 -47.22 31.18
N GLN A 37 -20.81 -45.89 31.28
CA GLN A 37 -21.42 -45.07 32.33
C GLN A 37 -22.71 -44.41 31.80
N PRO A 38 -23.80 -44.36 32.58
CA PRO A 38 -25.08 -43.83 32.11
C PRO A 38 -25.08 -42.29 32.10
N LYS A 39 -25.41 -41.70 30.95
CA LYS A 39 -25.68 -40.27 30.82
C LYS A 39 -27.18 -39.99 30.98
N PRO A 40 -27.59 -38.96 31.73
CA PRO A 40 -29.00 -38.64 31.94
C PRO A 40 -29.64 -38.08 30.66
N LEU A 41 -30.90 -38.45 30.43
CA LEU A 41 -31.73 -38.01 29.31
C LEU A 41 -31.94 -36.49 29.35
N SER A 42 -31.69 -35.83 28.22
CA SER A 42 -32.20 -34.49 27.91
C SER A 42 -32.76 -34.50 26.48
N PRO A 43 -33.82 -33.71 26.20
CA PRO A 43 -34.68 -33.95 25.06
C PRO A 43 -34.02 -33.56 23.73
N ALA A 44 -34.36 -34.31 22.69
CA ALA A 44 -33.94 -34.10 21.33
C ALA A 44 -34.58 -32.84 20.73
N SER A 45 -33.74 -31.88 20.31
CA SER A 45 -33.86 -31.14 19.05
C SER A 45 -32.79 -30.05 19.02
N SER A 46 -31.67 -30.32 18.36
CA SER A 46 -30.79 -29.24 17.89
C SER A 46 -30.70 -29.36 16.38
N SER A 47 -31.44 -28.49 15.71
CA SER A 47 -31.42 -28.36 14.25
C SER A 47 -29.97 -28.14 13.80
N ILE A 48 -29.61 -28.78 12.68
CA ILE A 48 -28.29 -28.64 12.04
C ILE A 48 -27.96 -27.15 11.77
N PHE A 49 -28.99 -26.30 11.68
CA PHE A 49 -28.91 -24.85 11.58
C PHE A 49 -28.42 -24.13 12.85
N ALA A 50 -28.66 -24.67 14.06
CA ALA A 50 -28.13 -24.07 15.30
C ALA A 50 -26.61 -24.28 15.42
N LYS A 51 -26.12 -25.45 15.01
CA LYS A 51 -24.68 -25.76 14.97
C LYS A 51 -23.94 -24.96 13.90
N SER A 52 -24.56 -24.71 12.74
CA SER A 52 -23.94 -23.86 11.70
C SER A 52 -23.86 -22.39 12.13
N LYS A 53 -24.88 -21.86 12.81
CA LYS A 53 -24.85 -20.51 13.39
C LYS A 53 -23.78 -20.37 14.47
N GLN A 54 -23.60 -21.37 15.33
CA GLN A 54 -22.51 -21.34 16.33
C GLN A 54 -21.12 -21.47 15.70
N SER A 55 -20.93 -22.33 14.69
CA SER A 55 -19.66 -22.42 13.96
C SER A 55 -19.34 -21.14 13.19
N PHE A 56 -20.34 -20.48 12.60
CA PHE A 56 -20.15 -19.20 11.91
C PHE A 56 -19.86 -18.07 12.92
N GLN A 57 -20.57 -18.01 14.03
CA GLN A 57 -20.28 -17.07 15.12
C GLN A 57 -18.88 -17.30 15.72
N ASN A 58 -18.44 -18.56 15.87
CA ASN A 58 -17.10 -18.89 16.35
C ASN A 58 -16.01 -18.62 15.29
N ALA A 59 -16.30 -18.78 14.01
CA ALA A 59 -15.40 -18.42 12.90
C ALA A 59 -15.21 -16.89 12.83
N PHE A 60 -16.28 -16.11 13.02
CA PHE A 60 -16.21 -14.65 13.08
C PHE A 60 -15.59 -14.12 14.39
N ARG A 61 -15.73 -14.83 15.52
CA ARG A 61 -15.02 -14.51 16.76
C ARG A 61 -13.52 -14.77 16.66
N ARG A 62 -13.07 -15.76 15.89
CA ARG A 62 -11.64 -16.00 15.63
C ARG A 62 -10.97 -14.88 14.82
N THR A 63 -11.73 -14.12 14.03
CA THR A 63 -11.19 -12.97 13.28
C THR A 63 -11.00 -11.71 14.14
N TYR A 64 -11.56 -11.68 15.36
CA TYR A 64 -11.42 -10.55 16.30
C TYR A 64 -10.49 -10.84 17.48
N MET A 65 -9.88 -12.02 17.55
CA MET A 65 -8.69 -12.21 18.38
C MET A 65 -7.50 -11.64 17.61
N GLN A 66 -7.34 -10.33 17.67
CA GLN A 66 -6.04 -9.71 17.49
C GLN A 66 -5.09 -10.47 18.42
N GLN A 67 -4.15 -11.22 17.85
CA GLN A 67 -2.98 -11.65 18.60
C GLN A 67 -2.31 -10.36 19.06
N THR A 68 -2.55 -10.01 20.32
CA THR A 68 -1.71 -9.09 21.06
C THR A 68 -0.35 -9.76 21.07
N TYR A 69 0.55 -9.30 20.19
CA TYR A 69 1.96 -9.64 20.28
C TYR A 69 2.41 -9.21 21.68
N GLY A 70 2.45 -10.18 22.59
CA GLY A 70 3.08 -10.01 23.89
C GLY A 70 4.52 -9.60 23.63
N GLN A 71 4.86 -8.40 24.08
CA GLN A 71 6.24 -7.99 24.21
C GLN A 71 6.87 -8.84 25.32
N SER A 72 7.40 -9.98 24.93
CA SER A 72 8.29 -10.77 25.78
C SER A 72 9.08 -11.71 24.89
N GLN A 73 9.95 -11.13 24.06
CA GLN A 73 11.11 -11.84 23.54
C GLN A 73 12.32 -10.89 23.60
N SER A 74 13.01 -11.02 24.73
CA SER A 74 14.46 -10.85 24.87
C SER A 74 15.17 -11.85 23.95
N GLY A 75 14.90 -11.77 22.65
CA GLY A 75 15.62 -12.48 21.60
C GLY A 75 16.75 -11.57 21.13
N ASP A 76 17.93 -12.16 21.03
CA ASP A 76 19.15 -11.55 20.52
C ASP A 76 18.88 -10.81 19.20
N LEU A 77 19.50 -9.64 19.01
CA LEU A 77 19.22 -8.76 17.86
C LEU A 77 19.43 -9.52 16.53
N THR A 78 20.41 -10.42 16.54
CA THR A 78 20.73 -11.40 15.50
C THR A 78 19.54 -12.29 15.16
N GLN A 79 18.85 -12.84 16.15
CA GLN A 79 17.68 -13.70 15.95
C GLN A 79 16.52 -12.92 15.31
N LYS A 80 16.29 -11.67 15.73
CA LYS A 80 15.26 -10.79 15.13
C LYS A 80 15.59 -10.45 13.67
N LEU A 81 16.85 -10.18 13.37
CA LEU A 81 17.31 -9.94 12.00
C LEU A 81 17.16 -11.18 11.11
N ILE A 82 17.53 -12.36 11.61
CA ILE A 82 17.39 -13.62 10.88
C ILE A 82 15.92 -13.95 10.61
N TYR A 83 15.04 -13.83 11.61
CA TYR A 83 13.60 -14.02 11.39
C TYR A 83 13.03 -13.00 10.39
N GLY A 84 13.44 -11.74 10.48
CA GLY A 84 13.05 -10.70 9.52
C GLY A 84 13.51 -11.04 8.09
N ALA A 85 14.77 -11.43 7.94
CA ALA A 85 15.34 -11.85 6.65
C ALA A 85 14.65 -13.10 6.09
N ALA A 86 14.29 -14.06 6.94
CA ALA A 86 13.59 -15.28 6.53
C ALA A 86 12.18 -14.98 6.01
N ILE A 87 11.44 -14.07 6.66
CA ILE A 87 10.11 -13.65 6.19
C ILE A 87 10.24 -12.94 4.83
N VAL A 88 11.19 -12.02 4.69
CA VAL A 88 11.40 -11.29 3.43
C VAL A 88 11.86 -12.23 2.31
N GLY A 89 12.89 -13.05 2.56
CA GLY A 89 13.38 -14.01 1.58
C GLY A 89 12.33 -15.06 1.20
N GLY A 90 11.61 -15.60 2.19
CA GLY A 90 10.55 -16.58 1.98
C GLY A 90 9.37 -16.01 1.17
N THR A 91 8.97 -14.76 1.44
CA THR A 91 7.91 -14.11 0.65
C THR A 91 8.34 -13.83 -0.78
N ILE A 92 9.59 -13.45 -1.04
CA ILE A 92 10.13 -13.29 -2.40
C ILE A 92 10.07 -14.62 -3.17
N LEU A 93 10.56 -15.70 -2.56
CA LEU A 93 10.55 -17.03 -3.18
C LEU A 93 9.13 -17.54 -3.44
N ALA A 94 8.25 -17.42 -2.43
CA ALA A 94 6.85 -17.82 -2.57
C ALA A 94 6.12 -17.00 -3.64
N THR A 95 6.37 -15.69 -3.71
CA THR A 95 5.77 -14.83 -4.74
C THR A 95 6.28 -15.21 -6.13
N ASN A 96 7.57 -15.51 -6.27
CA ASN A 96 8.14 -15.94 -7.54
C ASN A 96 7.53 -17.27 -8.01
N PHE A 97 7.38 -18.23 -7.08
CA PHE A 97 6.81 -19.55 -7.36
C PHE A 97 5.31 -19.51 -7.66
N ILE A 98 4.54 -18.73 -6.90
CA ILE A 98 3.07 -18.67 -7.02
C ILE A 98 2.63 -17.80 -8.21
N PHE A 99 3.26 -16.64 -8.40
CA PHE A 99 2.81 -15.65 -9.38
C PHE A 99 3.58 -15.70 -10.70
N ASN A 100 4.49 -16.68 -10.87
CA ASN A 100 5.41 -16.79 -12.02
C ASN A 100 5.90 -15.41 -12.47
N ARG A 101 6.52 -14.70 -11.53
CA ARG A 101 6.82 -13.28 -11.71
C ARG A 101 7.78 -13.12 -12.89
N GLU A 102 7.30 -12.47 -13.95
CA GLU A 102 8.12 -12.00 -15.07
C GLU A 102 9.16 -11.00 -14.55
N THR A 103 10.34 -11.53 -14.24
CA THR A 103 11.53 -10.75 -13.94
C THR A 103 12.24 -10.45 -15.25
N ARG A 104 13.07 -9.41 -15.24
CA ARG A 104 13.76 -8.95 -16.45
C ARG A 104 14.65 -10.06 -17.03
N GLU A 105 14.56 -10.28 -18.34
CA GLU A 105 15.20 -11.40 -19.04
C GLU A 105 16.74 -11.24 -19.16
N ASP A 106 17.25 -10.01 -19.01
CA ASP A 106 18.68 -9.66 -19.20
C ASP A 106 19.59 -9.94 -17.98
N GLY A 107 19.13 -10.62 -16.93
CA GLY A 107 19.97 -11.00 -15.78
C GLY A 107 20.53 -9.86 -14.91
N GLY A 108 20.38 -8.57 -15.27
CA GLY A 108 20.75 -7.42 -14.45
C GLY A 108 20.48 -6.05 -15.08
N MET A 109 20.04 -5.06 -14.28
CA MET A 109 19.77 -3.69 -14.74
C MET A 109 21.01 -3.00 -15.37
N PRO A 110 20.91 -2.39 -16.58
CA PRO A 110 21.99 -1.65 -17.22
C PRO A 110 22.58 -0.60 -16.28
N GLN A 111 23.89 -0.36 -16.39
CA GLN A 111 24.60 0.55 -15.50
C GLN A 111 24.02 1.98 -15.54
N TYR A 112 23.56 2.43 -16.72
CA TYR A 112 22.92 3.74 -16.86
C TYR A 112 21.57 3.83 -16.14
N GLU A 113 20.71 2.81 -16.29
CA GLU A 113 19.43 2.74 -15.58
C GLU A 113 19.63 2.71 -14.06
N ARG A 114 20.64 1.94 -13.60
CA ARG A 114 21.01 1.86 -12.17
C ARG A 114 21.50 3.19 -11.62
N SER A 115 22.41 3.87 -12.32
CA SER A 115 22.95 5.15 -11.86
C SER A 115 21.87 6.23 -11.84
N TYR A 116 21.02 6.29 -12.88
CA TYR A 116 19.89 7.21 -12.93
C TYR A 116 18.92 6.98 -11.77
N LEU A 117 18.54 5.71 -11.52
CA LEU A 117 17.65 5.35 -10.42
C LEU A 117 18.27 5.72 -9.06
N ASN A 118 19.54 5.37 -8.84
CA ASN A 118 20.25 5.68 -7.60
C ASN A 118 20.34 7.18 -7.36
N GLU A 119 20.71 7.97 -8.38
CA GLU A 119 20.75 9.43 -8.27
C GLU A 119 19.37 10.00 -7.92
N THR A 120 18.30 9.49 -8.51
CA THR A 120 16.93 9.92 -8.20
C THR A 120 16.55 9.61 -6.74
N PHE A 121 16.91 8.41 -6.24
CA PHE A 121 16.70 8.05 -4.84
C PHE A 121 17.56 8.86 -3.87
N MET A 122 18.78 9.24 -4.25
CA MET A 122 19.63 10.13 -3.45
C MET A 122 19.01 11.51 -3.31
N HIS A 123 18.49 12.08 -4.40
CA HIS A 123 17.76 13.36 -4.35
C HIS A 123 16.50 13.25 -3.50
N THR A 124 15.72 12.18 -3.68
CA THR A 124 14.51 11.90 -2.89
C THR A 124 14.85 11.82 -1.40
N GLY A 125 15.88 11.05 -1.04
CA GLY A 125 16.33 10.90 0.35
C GLY A 125 16.85 12.22 0.95
N LEU A 126 17.54 13.03 0.16
CA LEU A 126 17.97 14.36 0.54
C LEU A 126 16.75 15.27 0.79
N GLY A 127 15.79 15.29 -0.13
CA GLY A 127 14.55 16.07 -0.01
C GLY A 127 13.77 15.72 1.26
N ILE A 128 13.55 14.43 1.50
CA ILE A 128 12.92 13.95 2.75
C ILE A 128 13.74 14.35 3.99
N GLY A 129 15.06 14.29 3.91
CA GLY A 129 15.95 14.76 4.98
C GLY A 129 15.78 16.25 5.27
N ILE A 130 15.74 17.09 4.23
CA ILE A 130 15.45 18.53 4.32
C ILE A 130 14.08 18.73 4.97
N ILE A 131 13.05 18.02 4.50
CA ILE A 131 11.69 18.12 5.03
C ILE A 131 11.68 17.83 6.54
N GLY A 132 12.31 16.73 6.97
CA GLY A 132 12.35 16.35 8.38
C GLY A 132 13.06 17.37 9.27
N ILE A 133 14.23 17.87 8.84
CA ILE A 133 15.00 18.88 9.57
C ILE A 133 14.25 20.21 9.61
N ALA A 134 13.74 20.67 8.46
CA ALA A 134 13.01 21.91 8.35
C ALA A 134 11.70 21.88 9.14
N ALA A 135 10.95 20.77 9.09
CA ALA A 135 9.70 20.62 9.85
C ALA A 135 9.95 20.70 11.36
N ARG A 136 11.05 20.10 11.84
CA ARG A 136 11.48 20.21 13.24
C ARG A 136 11.87 21.65 13.58
N ALA A 137 12.68 22.30 12.75
CA ALA A 137 13.09 23.69 12.99
C ALA A 137 11.88 24.64 13.02
N LEU A 138 10.96 24.51 12.08
CA LEU A 138 9.71 25.28 12.04
C LEU A 138 8.87 25.05 13.30
N HIS A 139 8.72 23.78 13.72
CA HIS A 139 7.98 23.45 14.93
C HIS A 139 8.59 24.09 16.19
N MET A 140 9.92 24.02 16.34
CA MET A 140 10.64 24.66 17.46
C MET A 140 10.51 26.18 17.45
N ASN A 141 10.42 26.80 16.28
CA ASN A 141 10.21 28.24 16.12
C ASN A 141 8.74 28.70 16.30
N GLY A 142 7.86 27.81 16.75
CA GLY A 142 6.45 28.12 16.98
C GLY A 142 5.58 28.19 15.73
N TRP A 143 6.11 27.83 14.55
CA TRP A 143 5.34 27.83 13.29
C TRP A 143 4.12 26.93 13.36
N SER A 144 4.25 25.73 13.94
CA SER A 144 3.12 24.79 14.06
C SER A 144 1.96 25.37 14.87
N TYR A 145 2.23 26.15 15.93
CA TYR A 145 1.18 26.81 16.70
C TYR A 145 0.50 27.91 15.89
N ARG A 146 1.27 28.73 15.17
CA ARG A 146 0.74 29.78 14.28
C ARG A 146 -0.13 29.21 13.17
N LEU A 147 0.29 28.08 12.60
CA LEU A 147 -0.44 27.39 11.55
C LEU A 147 -1.77 26.83 12.06
N MET A 148 -1.80 26.26 13.27
CA MET A 148 -3.05 25.79 13.90
C MET A 148 -3.98 26.92 14.33
N ALA A 149 -3.44 28.10 14.66
CA ALA A 149 -4.24 29.27 14.99
C ALA A 149 -4.74 30.03 13.75
N ALA A 150 -4.13 29.80 12.58
CA ALA A 150 -4.53 30.41 11.32
C ALA A 150 -5.79 29.74 10.74
N ASN A 151 -6.47 30.44 9.82
CA ASN A 151 -7.65 29.91 9.16
C ASN A 151 -7.26 28.64 8.34
N PRO A 152 -7.87 27.46 8.62
CA PRO A 152 -7.52 26.21 7.94
C PRO A 152 -7.62 26.27 6.43
N TRP A 153 -8.60 27.01 5.89
CA TRP A 153 -8.77 27.17 4.44
C TRP A 153 -7.67 28.00 3.81
N LEU A 154 -7.19 29.03 4.50
CA LEU A 154 -6.08 29.86 4.04
C LEU A 154 -4.77 29.07 4.06
N VAL A 155 -4.51 28.31 5.12
CA VAL A 155 -3.35 27.44 5.22
C VAL A 155 -3.37 26.37 4.13
N ALA A 156 -4.51 25.70 3.94
CA ALA A 156 -4.67 24.69 2.90
C ALA A 156 -4.50 25.28 1.50
N GLY A 157 -5.14 26.42 1.21
CA GLY A 157 -5.08 27.09 -0.08
C GLY A 157 -3.69 27.61 -0.41
N LEU A 158 -3.07 28.38 0.48
CA LEU A 158 -1.71 28.91 0.28
C LEU A 158 -0.67 27.80 0.24
N GLY A 159 -0.79 26.79 1.10
CA GLY A 159 0.06 25.62 1.10
C GLY A 159 0.01 24.87 -0.22
N LEU A 160 -1.19 24.68 -0.76
CA LEU A 160 -1.40 24.02 -2.04
C LEU A 160 -0.83 24.84 -3.20
N VAL A 161 -1.11 26.14 -3.25
CA VAL A 161 -0.56 27.03 -4.30
C VAL A 161 0.96 27.09 -4.24
N ALA A 162 1.55 27.20 -3.04
CA ALA A 162 3.00 27.21 -2.87
C ALA A 162 3.63 25.86 -3.27
N SER A 163 3.03 24.74 -2.86
CA SER A 163 3.49 23.40 -3.19
C SER A 163 3.41 23.11 -4.68
N ILE A 164 2.26 23.39 -5.30
CA ILE A 164 2.02 23.14 -6.72
C ILE A 164 2.85 24.12 -7.56
N GLY A 165 2.93 25.39 -7.15
CA GLY A 165 3.70 26.42 -7.85
C GLY A 165 5.20 26.11 -7.86
N THR A 166 5.77 25.71 -6.72
CA THR A 166 7.19 25.32 -6.65
C THR A 166 7.47 24.02 -7.40
N MET A 167 6.55 23.05 -7.35
CA MET A 167 6.63 21.81 -8.14
C MET A 167 6.61 22.09 -9.65
N TYR A 168 5.59 22.78 -10.17
CA TYR A 168 5.51 23.12 -11.59
C TYR A 168 6.67 24.01 -12.02
N GLY A 169 7.08 24.96 -11.17
CA GLY A 169 8.28 25.75 -11.41
C GLY A 169 9.51 24.87 -11.62
N THR A 170 9.71 23.84 -10.79
CA THR A 170 10.84 22.92 -10.93
C THR A 170 10.72 22.10 -12.22
N LEU A 171 9.52 21.63 -12.55
CA LEU A 171 9.24 20.83 -13.75
C LEU A 171 9.53 21.61 -15.05
N TYR A 172 9.14 22.88 -15.11
CA TYR A 172 9.36 23.74 -16.28
C TYR A 172 10.77 24.33 -16.36
N THR A 173 11.54 24.28 -15.27
CA THR A 173 12.92 24.78 -15.26
C THR A 173 13.85 23.76 -15.91
N SER A 174 14.52 24.21 -16.98
CA SER A 174 15.55 23.41 -17.66
C SER A 174 16.64 22.95 -16.66
N PRO A 175 17.14 21.71 -16.75
CA PRO A 175 18.23 21.21 -15.91
C PRO A 175 19.50 22.09 -15.92
N ASP A 176 19.68 22.89 -16.96
CA ASP A 176 20.83 23.77 -17.21
C ASP A 176 20.92 24.90 -16.18
N ASN A 177 19.76 25.37 -15.69
CA ASN A 177 19.67 26.39 -14.66
C ASN A 177 19.61 25.74 -13.28
N TYR A 178 20.72 25.12 -12.87
CA TYR A 178 20.84 24.38 -11.60
C TYR A 178 20.37 25.19 -10.39
N VAL A 179 20.78 26.45 -10.28
CA VAL A 179 20.45 27.31 -9.13
C VAL A 179 18.95 27.51 -8.99
N VAL A 180 18.26 27.84 -10.08
CA VAL A 180 16.81 28.05 -10.08
C VAL A 180 16.10 26.74 -9.80
N LYS A 181 16.56 25.65 -10.40
CA LYS A 181 15.94 24.33 -10.23
C LYS A 181 16.02 23.83 -8.79
N TYR A 182 17.22 23.85 -8.20
CA TYR A 182 17.40 23.43 -6.82
C TYR A 182 16.80 24.42 -5.82
N GLY A 183 16.71 25.71 -6.18
CA GLY A 183 15.97 26.70 -5.40
C GLY A 183 14.48 26.38 -5.33
N LEU A 184 13.86 26.04 -6.47
CA LEU A 184 12.45 25.66 -6.55
C LEU A 184 12.19 24.29 -5.90
N TRP A 185 13.07 23.32 -6.11
CA TRP A 185 13.00 22.01 -5.44
C TRP A 185 13.15 22.14 -3.92
N THR A 186 14.07 22.98 -3.44
CA THR A 186 14.20 23.26 -2.00
C THR A 186 12.99 24.00 -1.48
N GLY A 187 12.45 24.96 -2.25
CA GLY A 187 11.21 25.66 -1.92
C GLY A 187 10.01 24.72 -1.79
N PHE A 188 9.92 23.73 -2.68
CA PHE A 188 8.94 22.65 -2.58
C PHE A 188 9.11 21.86 -1.29
N ASN A 189 10.33 21.39 -0.99
CA ASN A 189 10.65 20.65 0.24
C ASN A 189 10.34 21.46 1.51
N ILE A 190 10.70 22.75 1.56
CA ILE A 190 10.39 23.62 2.70
C ILE A 190 8.88 23.82 2.85
N THR A 191 8.16 23.96 1.74
CA THR A 191 6.69 24.09 1.77
C THR A 191 6.05 22.82 2.33
N GLN A 192 6.50 21.63 1.90
CA GLN A 192 6.05 20.37 2.50
C GLN A 192 6.38 20.31 4.00
N ALA A 193 7.58 20.72 4.39
CA ALA A 193 7.99 20.77 5.78
C ALA A 193 7.11 21.68 6.64
N ALA A 194 6.72 22.84 6.10
CA ALA A 194 5.83 23.79 6.76
C ALA A 194 4.42 23.23 6.96
N LEU A 195 3.90 22.45 6.01
CA LEU A 195 2.59 21.80 6.11
C LEU A 195 2.61 20.57 7.02
N LEU A 196 3.75 19.87 7.10
CA LEU A 196 3.93 18.71 7.96
C LEU A 196 4.34 19.07 9.39
N SER A 197 4.75 20.31 9.66
CA SER A 197 5.22 20.75 10.97
C SER A 197 4.22 20.51 12.12
N PRO A 198 2.88 20.54 11.93
CA PRO A 198 1.94 20.19 12.99
C PRO A 198 2.01 18.72 13.42
N LEU A 199 2.49 17.81 12.56
CA LEU A 199 2.69 16.42 12.95
C LEU A 199 3.72 16.27 14.08
N MET A 200 4.60 17.26 14.28
CA MET A 200 5.59 17.27 15.35
C MET A 200 4.98 17.41 16.75
N PHE A 201 3.68 17.73 16.87
CA PHE A 201 2.95 17.61 18.14
C PHE A 201 2.77 16.15 18.57
N MET A 202 2.86 15.21 17.65
CA MET A 202 2.84 13.79 17.97
C MET A 202 4.19 13.35 18.56
N HIS A 203 4.16 12.24 19.29
CA HIS A 203 5.35 11.72 19.95
C HIS A 203 6.47 11.44 18.92
N PRO A 204 7.71 11.95 19.08
CA PRO A 204 8.77 11.84 18.07
C PRO A 204 9.14 10.38 17.76
N ALA A 205 9.10 9.50 18.77
CA ALA A 205 9.28 8.07 18.57
C ALA A 205 8.24 7.42 17.63
N LEU A 206 7.01 7.96 17.58
CA LEU A 206 5.98 7.48 16.65
C LEU A 206 6.32 7.90 15.22
N LEU A 207 6.70 9.16 15.02
CA LEU A 207 7.13 9.69 13.72
C LEU A 207 8.36 8.94 13.20
N ALA A 208 9.34 8.66 14.05
CA ALA A 208 10.53 7.88 13.69
C ALA A 208 10.16 6.46 13.23
N ARG A 209 9.26 5.77 13.93
CA ARG A 209 8.77 4.43 13.54
C ARG A 209 8.01 4.47 12.22
N ALA A 210 7.13 5.46 12.05
CA ALA A 210 6.39 5.64 10.80
C ALA A 210 7.35 5.88 9.64
N GLY A 211 8.37 6.73 9.82
CA GLY A 211 9.41 6.97 8.82
C GLY A 211 10.18 5.71 8.45
N LEU A 212 10.60 4.91 9.44
CA LEU A 212 11.28 3.64 9.19
C LEU A 212 10.39 2.64 8.43
N TYR A 213 9.10 2.56 8.76
CA TYR A 213 8.14 1.71 8.04
C TYR A 213 7.94 2.18 6.60
N THR A 214 7.86 3.49 6.36
CA THR A 214 7.75 4.05 5.01
C THR A 214 9.01 3.76 4.19
N ILE A 215 10.21 3.95 4.75
CA ILE A 215 11.47 3.64 4.06
C ILE A 215 11.52 2.15 3.68
N GLY A 216 11.16 1.26 4.61
CA GLY A 216 11.12 -0.18 4.35
C GLY A 216 10.11 -0.57 3.27
N LEU A 217 8.91 0.00 3.33
CA LEU A 217 7.85 -0.25 2.33
C LEU A 217 8.28 0.25 0.94
N MET A 218 8.69 1.51 0.85
CA MET A 218 9.08 2.14 -0.40
C MET A 218 10.31 1.45 -1.01
N GLY A 219 11.33 1.12 -0.18
CA GLY A 219 12.50 0.37 -0.62
C GLY A 219 12.15 -1.03 -1.15
N SER A 220 11.21 -1.72 -0.50
CA SER A 220 10.74 -3.04 -0.95
C SER A 220 9.98 -2.95 -2.29
N ILE A 221 9.09 -1.96 -2.44
CA ILE A 221 8.36 -1.72 -3.68
C ILE A 221 9.32 -1.30 -4.79
N ALA A 222 10.28 -0.43 -4.50
CA ALA A 222 11.30 0.00 -5.45
C ALA A 222 12.16 -1.17 -5.93
N PHE A 223 12.54 -2.08 -5.04
CA PHE A 223 13.23 -3.31 -5.42
C PHE A 223 12.38 -4.15 -6.39
N VAL A 224 11.08 -4.28 -6.12
CA VAL A 224 10.15 -4.99 -7.02
C VAL A 224 9.99 -4.25 -8.36
N GLY A 225 9.84 -2.92 -8.37
CA GLY A 225 9.76 -2.12 -9.59
C GLY A 225 11.00 -2.24 -10.46
N ALA A 226 12.17 -2.18 -9.81
CA ALA A 226 13.49 -2.30 -10.44
C ALA A 226 13.76 -3.67 -11.07
N THR A 227 13.15 -4.73 -10.53
CA THR A 227 13.36 -6.12 -10.97
C THR A 227 12.24 -6.65 -11.87
N ALA A 228 11.15 -5.90 -12.02
CA ALA A 228 10.02 -6.31 -12.85
C ALA A 228 10.31 -6.18 -14.35
N LYS A 229 9.58 -6.97 -15.15
CA LYS A 229 9.61 -6.85 -16.61
C LYS A 229 9.25 -5.43 -17.04
N GLN A 230 9.96 -5.01 -18.08
CA GLN A 230 9.93 -3.66 -18.61
C GLN A 230 8.50 -3.24 -18.97
N GLU A 231 8.13 -1.99 -18.65
CA GLU A 231 6.85 -1.34 -19.01
C GLU A 231 5.57 -1.97 -18.46
N LYS A 232 5.65 -3.08 -17.70
CA LYS A 232 4.48 -3.79 -17.15
C LYS A 232 3.61 -2.92 -16.24
N TYR A 233 4.22 -2.06 -15.44
CA TYR A 233 3.53 -1.15 -14.51
C TYR A 233 3.28 0.23 -15.09
N LEU A 234 3.81 0.58 -16.27
CA LEU A 234 3.52 1.87 -16.90
C LEU A 234 2.04 1.98 -17.33
N TYR A 235 1.38 0.85 -17.60
CA TYR A 235 -0.07 0.81 -17.86
C TYR A 235 -0.94 1.05 -16.61
N LEU A 236 -0.36 1.01 -15.40
CA LEU A 236 -1.11 1.23 -14.17
C LEU A 236 -1.47 2.69 -13.93
N GLY A 237 -0.94 3.65 -14.70
CA GLY A 237 -1.19 5.08 -14.48
C GLY A 237 -2.67 5.44 -14.42
N ALA A 238 -3.50 4.95 -15.36
CA ALA A 238 -4.93 5.25 -15.39
C ALA A 238 -5.71 4.64 -14.20
N PRO A 239 -5.57 3.33 -13.88
CA PRO A 239 -6.13 2.77 -12.65
C PRO A 239 -5.65 3.46 -11.37
N LEU A 240 -4.39 3.88 -11.31
CA LEU A 240 -3.82 4.54 -10.14
C LEU A 240 -4.41 5.94 -9.94
N LEU A 241 -4.57 6.73 -11.01
CA LEU A 241 -5.26 8.02 -10.93
C LEU A 241 -6.72 7.86 -10.48
N ALA A 242 -7.44 6.87 -10.99
CA ALA A 242 -8.79 6.55 -10.51
C ALA A 242 -8.81 6.15 -9.02
N GLY A 243 -7.79 5.43 -8.55
CA GLY A 243 -7.63 5.14 -7.13
C GLY A 243 -7.41 6.40 -6.29
N VAL A 244 -6.57 7.33 -6.75
CA VAL A 244 -6.31 8.60 -6.05
C VAL A 244 -7.54 9.45 -5.95
N THR A 245 -8.37 9.54 -7.01
CA THR A 245 -9.60 10.34 -6.94
C THR A 245 -10.55 9.80 -5.88
N ILE A 246 -10.73 8.48 -5.79
CA ILE A 246 -11.55 7.85 -4.74
C ILE A 246 -10.99 8.13 -3.35
N VAL A 247 -9.67 7.99 -3.19
CA VAL A 247 -8.99 8.27 -1.91
C VAL A 247 -9.10 9.74 -1.53
N ALA A 248 -8.89 10.66 -2.47
CA ALA A 248 -8.98 12.11 -2.25
C ALA A 248 -10.40 12.50 -1.84
N LEU A 249 -11.42 12.05 -2.57
CA LEU A 249 -12.83 12.28 -2.24
C LEU A 249 -13.19 11.72 -0.86
N SER A 250 -12.64 10.56 -0.49
CA SER A 250 -12.83 9.98 0.85
C SER A 250 -12.16 10.82 1.94
N GLY A 251 -11.05 11.50 1.65
CA GLY A 251 -10.39 12.43 2.56
C GLY A 251 -11.16 13.73 2.78
N PHE A 252 -11.98 14.16 1.82
CA PHE A 252 -12.87 15.32 1.96
C PHE A 252 -14.19 15.00 2.67
N ALA A 253 -14.51 13.71 2.87
CA ALA A 253 -15.75 13.29 3.49
C ALA A 253 -16.02 13.94 4.87
N PRO A 254 -15.03 14.12 5.78
CA PRO A 254 -15.24 14.79 7.06
C PRO A 254 -15.61 16.27 6.96
N LEU A 255 -15.34 16.93 5.83
CA LEU A 255 -15.65 18.35 5.60
C LEU A 255 -17.07 18.56 5.06
N VAL A 256 -17.62 17.54 4.39
CA VAL A 256 -18.92 17.63 3.70
C VAL A 256 -20.01 16.88 4.47
N LEU A 257 -19.66 15.80 5.16
CA LEU A 257 -20.63 14.99 5.90
C LEU A 257 -20.88 15.55 7.31
N PRO A 258 -22.15 15.63 7.76
CA PRO A 258 -22.47 15.98 9.14
C PRO A 258 -21.80 15.03 10.13
N SER A 259 -21.31 15.54 11.27
CA SER A 259 -20.67 14.76 12.34
C SER A 259 -21.54 13.63 12.90
N THR A 260 -22.84 13.65 12.63
CA THR A 260 -23.82 12.61 12.97
C THR A 260 -23.66 11.33 12.11
N ALA A 261 -23.03 11.40 10.94
CA ALA A 261 -22.84 10.27 10.01
C ALA A 261 -21.61 9.41 10.37
N THR A 262 -21.47 9.03 11.64
CA THR A 262 -20.28 8.37 12.21
C THR A 262 -19.85 7.11 11.45
N ARG A 263 -20.78 6.27 10.99
CA ARG A 263 -20.45 5.05 10.22
C ARG A 263 -19.88 5.36 8.83
N ALA A 264 -20.43 6.35 8.13
CA ALA A 264 -19.94 6.77 6.83
C ALA A 264 -18.54 7.41 6.96
N LEU A 265 -18.35 8.22 8.00
CA LEU A 265 -17.05 8.82 8.35
C LEU A 265 -15.99 7.75 8.63
N MET A 266 -16.30 6.74 9.47
CA MET A 266 -15.37 5.64 9.77
C MET A 266 -15.00 4.82 8.52
N TRP A 267 -15.93 4.61 7.59
CA TRP A 267 -15.64 3.87 6.36
C TRP A 267 -14.79 4.71 5.39
N SER A 268 -15.11 5.99 5.24
CA SER A 268 -14.33 6.94 4.44
C SER A 268 -12.89 7.09 4.97
N GLU A 269 -12.70 7.11 6.29
CA GLU A 269 -11.39 7.17 6.94
C GLU A 269 -10.57 5.90 6.66
N LYS A 270 -11.19 4.71 6.69
CA LYS A 270 -10.52 3.45 6.34
C LYS A 270 -10.12 3.40 4.87
N ILE A 271 -10.99 3.83 3.96
CA ILE A 271 -10.67 3.89 2.52
C ILE A 271 -9.54 4.88 2.29
N TRP A 272 -9.62 6.04 2.93
CA TRP A 272 -8.57 7.02 2.86
C TRP A 272 -7.25 6.43 3.34
N LEU A 273 -7.16 5.94 4.58
CA LEU A 273 -5.92 5.41 5.15
C LEU A 273 -5.38 4.19 4.40
N TYR A 274 -6.15 3.10 4.31
CA TYR A 274 -5.67 1.82 3.77
C TYR A 274 -5.74 1.76 2.24
N GLY A 275 -6.79 2.32 1.64
CA GLY A 275 -6.89 2.44 0.19
C GLY A 275 -5.83 3.41 -0.34
N GLY A 276 -5.63 4.55 0.33
CA GLY A 276 -4.53 5.46 0.02
C GLY A 276 -3.17 4.78 0.11
N LEU A 277 -2.89 4.01 1.16
CA LEU A 277 -1.63 3.28 1.29
C LEU A 277 -1.38 2.32 0.11
N ALA A 278 -2.41 1.61 -0.34
CA ALA A 278 -2.33 0.73 -1.50
C ALA A 278 -2.09 1.49 -2.80
N VAL A 279 -2.80 2.62 -2.99
CA VAL A 279 -2.69 3.46 -4.18
C VAL A 279 -1.31 4.11 -4.26
N PHE A 280 -0.82 4.75 -3.19
CA PHE A 280 0.51 5.38 -3.20
C PHE A 280 1.64 4.34 -3.26
N GLY A 281 1.46 3.15 -2.66
CA GLY A 281 2.38 2.04 -2.91
C GLY A 281 2.40 1.62 -4.39
N GLY A 282 1.26 1.66 -5.07
CA GLY A 282 1.16 1.48 -6.51
C GLY A 282 1.80 2.61 -7.33
N PHE A 283 1.67 3.87 -6.91
CA PHE A 283 2.39 5.00 -7.51
C PHE A 283 3.90 4.82 -7.37
N THR A 284 4.39 4.38 -6.22
CA THR A 284 5.83 4.16 -6.04
C THR A 284 6.34 3.12 -7.04
N LEU A 285 5.56 2.07 -7.28
CA LEU A 285 5.89 1.05 -8.28
C LEU A 285 5.87 1.61 -9.71
N TYR A 286 4.86 2.41 -10.03
CA TYR A 286 4.71 3.09 -11.31
C TYR A 286 5.88 4.08 -11.56
N ASP A 287 6.20 4.92 -10.58
CA ASP A 287 7.25 5.92 -10.65
C ASP A 287 8.63 5.30 -10.82
N VAL A 288 8.92 4.19 -10.12
CA VAL A 288 10.18 3.46 -10.33
C VAL A 288 10.29 2.95 -11.76
N GLN A 289 9.20 2.44 -12.35
CA GLN A 289 9.23 2.04 -13.76
C GLN A 289 9.31 3.21 -14.72
N LYS A 290 8.62 4.31 -14.43
CA LYS A 290 8.68 5.56 -15.18
C LYS A 290 10.11 6.10 -15.20
N ILE A 291 10.81 6.09 -14.07
CA ILE A 291 12.22 6.48 -13.97
C ILE A 291 13.10 5.60 -14.86
N LEU A 292 12.90 4.28 -14.86
CA LEU A 292 13.65 3.36 -15.72
C LEU A 292 13.34 3.56 -17.21
N TYR A 293 12.09 3.92 -17.53
CA TYR A 293 11.70 4.30 -18.90
C TYR A 293 12.39 5.61 -19.33
N HIS A 294 12.35 6.64 -18.50
CA HIS A 294 13.05 7.91 -18.77
C HIS A 294 14.57 7.76 -18.83
N ALA A 295 15.16 6.89 -18.01
CA ALA A 295 16.58 6.56 -18.10
C ALA A 295 16.94 5.99 -19.47
N ARG A 296 16.13 5.08 -20.02
CA ARG A 296 16.36 4.53 -21.37
C ARG A 296 16.21 5.59 -22.46
N MET A 297 15.20 6.46 -22.35
CA MET A 297 15.04 7.56 -23.31
C MET A 297 16.19 8.55 -23.23
N ALA A 298 16.68 8.84 -22.03
CA ALA A 298 17.84 9.71 -21.82
C ALA A 298 19.13 9.09 -22.37
N GLN A 299 19.32 7.79 -22.20
CA GLN A 299 20.45 7.06 -22.80
C GLN A 299 20.43 7.12 -24.34
N ARG A 300 19.23 7.12 -24.95
CA ARG A 300 19.04 7.24 -26.40
C ARG A 300 19.10 8.70 -26.90
N GLY A 301 19.31 9.67 -26.02
CA GLY A 301 19.33 11.10 -26.36
C GLY A 301 17.95 11.69 -26.72
N LEU A 302 16.87 10.96 -26.47
CA LEU A 302 15.49 11.40 -26.77
C LEU A 302 14.95 12.38 -25.72
N VAL A 303 15.45 12.29 -24.48
CA VAL A 303 15.04 13.13 -23.35
C VAL A 303 16.29 13.55 -22.57
N ARG A 304 16.29 14.76 -21.99
CA ARG A 304 17.41 15.22 -21.16
C ARG A 304 17.35 14.55 -19.79
N LYS A 305 18.51 14.17 -19.25
CA LYS A 305 18.61 13.57 -17.91
C LYS A 305 18.14 14.58 -16.86
N ASP A 306 17.12 14.21 -16.11
CA ASP A 306 16.48 15.09 -15.13
C ASP A 306 16.01 14.33 -13.89
N VAL A 307 16.96 14.05 -13.00
CA VAL A 307 16.73 13.25 -11.79
C VAL A 307 15.96 14.01 -10.70
N VAL A 308 15.98 15.35 -10.72
CA VAL A 308 15.29 16.19 -9.73
C VAL A 308 13.79 16.18 -9.98
N ASN A 309 13.37 16.24 -11.25
CA ASN A 309 11.94 16.20 -11.58
C ASN A 309 11.32 14.86 -11.22
N GLU A 310 12.06 13.76 -11.38
CA GLU A 310 11.59 12.43 -10.97
C GLU A 310 11.66 12.22 -9.45
N SER A 311 12.57 12.91 -8.73
CA SER A 311 12.63 12.79 -7.28
C SER A 311 11.40 13.40 -6.61
N ILE A 312 10.81 14.46 -7.19
CA ILE A 312 9.60 15.09 -6.65
C ILE A 312 8.42 14.11 -6.57
N SER A 313 8.22 13.27 -7.60
CA SER A 313 7.08 12.33 -7.57
C SER A 313 7.30 11.24 -6.51
N LEU A 314 8.52 10.71 -6.39
CA LEU A 314 8.90 9.80 -5.31
C LEU A 314 8.81 10.45 -3.92
N GLU A 315 9.17 11.73 -3.78
CA GLU A 315 9.03 12.50 -2.53
C GLU A 315 7.54 12.62 -2.13
N LEU A 316 6.66 12.92 -3.09
CA LEU A 316 5.22 13.00 -2.85
C LEU A 316 4.63 11.65 -2.43
N ASP A 317 5.02 10.56 -3.06
CA ASP A 317 4.62 9.22 -2.66
C ASP A 317 5.07 8.90 -1.24
N PHE A 318 6.32 9.21 -0.92
CA PHE A 318 6.87 9.02 0.42
C PHE A 318 6.06 9.79 1.46
N ILE A 319 5.81 11.08 1.23
CA ILE A 319 5.04 11.94 2.15
C ILE A 319 3.64 11.37 2.36
N ASN A 320 2.95 10.99 1.28
CA ASN A 320 1.60 10.46 1.36
C ASN A 320 1.53 9.13 2.12
N ILE A 321 2.47 8.21 1.90
CA ILE A 321 2.59 6.96 2.65
C ILE A 321 2.91 7.26 4.13
N PHE A 322 3.85 8.18 4.38
CA PHE A 322 4.29 8.55 5.72
C PHE A 322 3.16 9.13 6.57
N ILE A 323 2.40 10.12 6.08
CA ILE A 323 1.29 10.72 6.82
C ILE A 323 0.28 9.65 7.25
N ARG A 324 -0.05 8.72 6.33
CA ARG A 324 -0.97 7.62 6.60
C ARG A 324 -0.41 6.66 7.64
N MET A 325 0.87 6.34 7.55
CA MET A 325 1.55 5.50 8.54
C MET A 325 1.54 6.15 9.93
N VAL A 326 1.83 7.46 10.01
CA VAL A 326 1.76 8.25 11.24
C VAL A 326 0.36 8.18 11.85
N GLN A 327 -0.68 8.33 11.05
CA GLN A 327 -2.06 8.28 11.54
C GLN A 327 -2.49 6.89 11.99
N ILE A 328 -2.17 5.84 11.22
CA ILE A 328 -2.44 4.45 11.61
C ILE A 328 -1.77 4.13 12.95
N LEU A 329 -0.51 4.54 13.14
CA LEU A 329 0.20 4.36 14.40
C LEU A 329 -0.40 5.23 15.53
N GLY A 330 -0.82 6.46 15.22
CA GLY A 330 -1.46 7.39 16.13
C GLY A 330 -2.76 6.84 16.72
N MET A 331 -3.65 6.37 15.85
CA MET A 331 -4.93 5.75 16.23
C MET A 331 -4.70 4.52 17.12
N ARG A 332 -3.71 3.68 16.77
CA ARG A 332 -3.38 2.47 17.56
C ARG A 332 -2.82 2.80 18.94
N SER A 333 -2.07 3.90 19.06
CA SER A 333 -1.55 4.36 20.35
C SER A 333 -2.65 4.94 21.24
N GLN A 334 -3.66 5.58 20.66
CA GLN A 334 -4.78 6.17 21.38
C GLN A 334 -5.76 5.09 21.89
N ASN A 335 -5.98 4.02 21.12
CA ASN A 335 -6.81 2.88 21.52
C ASN A 335 -6.17 1.97 22.59
N ARG A 336 -4.92 2.21 22.96
CA ARG A 336 -4.18 1.45 24.00
C ARG A 336 -4.11 2.19 25.35
N LYS A 337 -4.59 3.43 25.40
CA LYS A 337 -4.79 4.18 26.65
C LYS A 337 -6.24 3.99 27.10
#